data_AF-A0A8J2QAI5-F1
#
_entry.id   AF-A0A8J2QAI5-F1
#
_cell.length_a   1.000
_cell.length_b   1.000
_cell.length_c   1.000
_cell.angle_alpha   90.00
_cell.angle_beta   90.00
_cell.angle_gamma   90.00
#
_symmetry.space_group_name_H-M   'P 1'
#
loop_
_entity.id
_entity.type
_entity.pdbx_description
1 polymer ?
#
loop_
_entity_poly.entity_id
_entity_poly.type
_entity_poly.pdbx_seq_one_letter_code
_entity_poly.pdbx_strand_id
1 'polypeptide(L)'
;MFGNAVQAENCAKWTAWGPCIWLKGNNSRWQRSYFDQLLPGKNGCREHIFFKLLRERWSVAFNNFYNYLRNVTISTQQCGQCSYQQSCGRQCHRRGITDAINPLFVAERICAGVDQSAACESQYVEGCKHWPNSNIKLPNVTDTMQEIIDKIDYLSCIPQKKPDGTSVCRCCCHPYEPHATTMKCELKPYLNMKKQEYLYERVQSIAD
;
A
#
# COMPACT_ATOMS: atom_id res chain seq x y z
N MET A 1 0.63 13.77 -1.15
CA MET A 1 0.31 12.43 -0.59
C MET A 1 -0.27 12.67 0.80
N PHE A 2 -1.42 12.07 1.12
CA PHE A 2 -2.24 12.43 2.29
C PHE A 2 -1.55 12.12 3.63
N GLY A 3 -0.68 13.01 4.12
CA GLY A 3 0.00 12.91 5.42
C GLY A 3 0.89 11.68 5.57
N ASN A 4 1.75 11.68 6.58
CA ASN A 4 2.39 10.45 7.03
C ASN A 4 1.30 9.58 7.66
N ALA A 5 0.99 8.43 7.07
CA ALA A 5 0.07 7.45 7.63
C ALA A 5 0.74 6.74 8.82
N VAL A 6 1.03 7.48 9.88
CA VAL A 6 1.66 7.00 11.11
C VAL A 6 0.68 7.07 12.27
N GLN A 7 0.95 6.30 13.33
CA GLN A 7 0.22 6.49 14.58
C GLN A 7 0.66 7.83 15.15
N ALA A 8 -0.31 8.73 15.30
CA ALA A 8 -0.08 10.11 15.71
C ALA A 8 -0.78 10.42 17.03
N GLU A 9 -0.25 11.38 17.78
CA GLU A 9 -0.73 11.76 19.12
C GLU A 9 -2.11 12.41 19.11
N ASN A 10 -2.59 12.84 17.93
CA ASN A 10 -3.93 13.43 17.78
C ASN A 10 -5.07 12.40 17.89
N CYS A 11 -4.78 11.17 18.29
CA CYS A 11 -5.72 10.11 18.59
C CYS A 11 -5.47 9.57 19.99
N ALA A 12 -6.51 9.53 20.84
CA ALA A 12 -6.36 9.02 22.21
C ALA A 12 -5.97 7.52 22.26
N LYS A 13 -6.37 6.74 21.24
CA LYS A 13 -6.07 5.31 21.13
C LYS A 13 -5.85 4.91 19.70
N TRP A 14 -4.93 3.96 19.49
CA TRP A 14 -4.75 3.25 18.24
C TRP A 14 -5.08 1.76 18.45
N THR A 15 -5.59 1.12 17.41
CA THR A 15 -5.72 -0.34 17.44
C THR A 15 -4.34 -1.01 17.43
N ALA A 16 -4.28 -2.26 17.85
CA ALA A 16 -3.14 -3.10 17.48
C ALA A 16 -2.97 -3.13 15.95
N TRP A 17 -1.74 -3.34 15.50
CA TRP A 17 -1.47 -3.52 14.08
C TRP A 17 -2.23 -4.74 13.55
N GLY A 18 -3.00 -4.50 12.48
CA GLY A 18 -3.75 -5.55 11.81
C GLY A 18 -2.86 -6.64 11.19
N PRO A 19 -3.47 -7.71 10.68
CA PRO A 19 -2.75 -8.71 9.92
C PRO A 19 -2.23 -8.11 8.60
N CYS A 20 -1.22 -8.77 8.04
CA CYS A 20 -0.70 -8.44 6.73
C CYS A 20 -1.75 -8.59 5.64
N ILE A 21 -1.99 -7.49 4.93
CA ILE A 21 -2.83 -7.46 3.73
C ILE A 21 -1.97 -7.87 2.55
N TRP A 22 -2.41 -8.87 1.80
CA TRP A 22 -1.67 -9.38 0.66
C TRP A 22 -2.58 -9.93 -0.44
N LEU A 23 -2.06 -9.93 -1.67
CA LEU A 23 -2.83 -10.21 -2.88
C LEU A 23 -3.30 -11.67 -2.94
N LYS A 24 -2.41 -12.65 -2.71
CA LYS A 24 -2.72 -14.08 -2.78
C LYS A 24 -1.64 -14.93 -2.14
N GLY A 25 -1.93 -16.21 -1.88
CA GLY A 25 -0.99 -17.19 -1.34
C GLY A 25 -1.69 -18.17 -0.40
N ASN A 26 -0.93 -18.81 0.50
CA ASN A 26 -1.41 -19.91 1.34
C ASN A 26 -2.29 -19.45 2.51
N ASN A 27 -2.25 -18.17 2.89
CA ASN A 27 -3.14 -17.64 3.92
C ASN A 27 -4.54 -17.42 3.34
N SER A 28 -5.54 -18.11 3.88
CA SER A 28 -6.94 -18.00 3.43
C SER A 28 -7.51 -16.58 3.51
N ARG A 29 -6.93 -15.71 4.37
CA ARG A 29 -7.29 -14.28 4.42
C ARG A 29 -7.01 -13.58 3.09
N TRP A 30 -5.94 -13.95 2.38
CA TRP A 30 -5.53 -13.31 1.13
C TRP A 30 -6.45 -13.61 -0.04
N GLN A 31 -7.37 -14.57 0.10
CA GLN A 31 -8.43 -14.83 -0.87
C GLN A 31 -9.62 -13.86 -0.74
N ARG A 32 -9.67 -13.08 0.36
CA ARG A 32 -10.76 -12.13 0.63
C ARG A 32 -10.53 -10.79 -0.08
N SER A 33 -11.57 -9.97 -0.16
CA SER A 33 -11.46 -8.57 -0.61
C SER A 33 -10.50 -7.78 0.30
N TYR A 34 -9.91 -6.69 -0.20
CA TYR A 34 -9.02 -5.83 0.60
C TYR A 34 -9.62 -5.47 1.97
N PHE A 35 -10.86 -4.97 1.99
CA PHE A 35 -11.52 -4.53 3.23
C PHE A 35 -11.78 -5.68 4.21
N ASP A 36 -11.97 -6.90 3.72
CA ASP A 36 -12.20 -8.09 4.56
C ASP A 36 -10.89 -8.72 5.07
N GLN A 37 -9.73 -8.22 4.61
CA GLN A 37 -8.43 -8.55 5.19
C GLN A 37 -8.11 -7.68 6.42
N LEU A 38 -8.70 -6.48 6.53
CA LEU A 38 -8.50 -5.57 7.67
C LEU A 38 -8.83 -6.22 9.01
N LEU A 39 -8.22 -5.69 10.07
CA LEU A 39 -8.43 -6.12 11.46
C LEU A 39 -9.94 -6.13 11.79
N PRO A 40 -10.53 -7.30 12.12
CA PRO A 40 -11.96 -7.41 12.40
C PRO A 40 -12.29 -6.98 13.84
N GLY A 41 -13.58 -7.08 14.18
CA GLY A 41 -14.09 -6.80 15.53
C GLY A 41 -14.54 -5.35 15.69
N LYS A 42 -15.33 -5.10 16.75
CA LYS A 42 -15.98 -3.80 17.02
C LYS A 42 -15.02 -2.61 16.98
N ASN A 43 -13.79 -2.83 17.43
CA ASN A 43 -12.75 -1.79 17.48
C ASN A 43 -11.75 -1.88 16.33
N GLY A 44 -11.79 -2.93 15.50
CA GLY A 44 -10.84 -3.12 14.40
C GLY A 44 -11.01 -2.11 13.26
N CYS A 45 -9.98 -2.02 12.41
CA CYS A 45 -9.98 -1.14 11.24
C CYS A 45 -11.12 -1.41 10.26
N ARG A 46 -11.62 -2.64 10.17
CA ARG A 46 -12.77 -2.96 9.31
C ARG A 46 -14.02 -2.13 9.66
N GLU A 47 -14.20 -1.85 10.95
CA GLU A 47 -15.33 -1.08 11.46
C GLU A 47 -15.00 0.41 11.62
N HIS A 48 -13.82 0.86 11.20
CA HIS A 48 -13.42 2.26 11.28
C HIS A 48 -14.15 3.10 10.22
N ILE A 49 -14.55 4.32 10.58
CA ILE A 49 -15.41 5.17 9.73
C ILE A 49 -14.81 5.43 8.35
N PHE A 50 -13.49 5.63 8.28
CA PHE A 50 -12.77 5.83 7.02
C PHE A 50 -12.97 4.64 6.07
N PHE A 51 -12.71 3.42 6.55
CA PHE A 51 -12.83 2.22 5.72
C PHE A 51 -14.29 1.85 5.42
N LYS A 52 -15.23 2.15 6.33
CA LYS A 52 -16.67 2.00 6.05
C LYS A 52 -17.11 2.89 4.90
N LEU A 53 -16.77 4.18 4.94
CA LEU A 53 -17.11 5.12 3.87
C LEU A 53 -16.43 4.74 2.55
N LEU A 54 -15.16 4.33 2.58
CA LEU A 54 -14.45 3.86 1.40
C LEU A 54 -15.13 2.63 0.78
N ARG A 55 -15.49 1.65 1.62
CA ARG A 55 -16.18 0.43 1.19
C ARG A 55 -17.56 0.74 0.62
N GLU A 56 -18.34 1.56 1.30
CA GLU A 56 -19.71 1.92 0.88
C GLU A 56 -19.71 2.62 -0.47
N ARG A 57 -18.80 3.58 -0.69
CA ARG A 57 -18.80 4.41 -1.91
C ARG A 57 -18.04 3.77 -3.07
N TRP A 58 -16.92 3.11 -2.79
CA TRP A 58 -15.94 2.70 -3.81
C TRP A 58 -15.54 1.23 -3.74
N SER A 59 -16.25 0.36 -3.00
CA SER A 59 -15.88 -1.06 -2.91
C SER A 59 -15.72 -1.75 -4.26
N VAL A 60 -16.59 -1.47 -5.23
CA VAL A 60 -16.51 -2.07 -6.56
C VAL A 60 -15.24 -1.62 -7.29
N ALA A 61 -14.94 -0.32 -7.27
CA ALA A 61 -13.70 0.22 -7.87
C ALA A 61 -12.44 -0.37 -7.21
N PHE A 62 -12.39 -0.38 -5.88
CA PHE A 62 -11.30 -0.99 -5.12
C PHE A 62 -11.15 -2.49 -5.43
N ASN A 63 -12.25 -3.23 -5.51
CA ASN A 63 -12.22 -4.66 -5.83
C ASN A 63 -11.72 -4.90 -7.25
N ASN A 64 -12.13 -4.09 -8.23
CA ASN A 64 -11.63 -4.21 -9.61
C ASN A 64 -10.11 -3.99 -9.67
N PHE A 65 -9.63 -2.92 -9.03
CA PHE A 65 -8.20 -2.65 -8.91
C PHE A 65 -7.44 -3.77 -8.21
N TYR A 66 -7.93 -4.20 -7.04
CA TYR A 66 -7.27 -5.22 -6.23
C TYR A 66 -7.24 -6.58 -6.92
N ASN A 67 -8.33 -6.96 -7.60
CA ASN A 67 -8.40 -8.20 -8.37
C ASN A 67 -7.49 -8.15 -9.59
N TYR A 68 -7.38 -7.01 -10.27
CA TYR A 68 -6.42 -6.84 -11.36
C TYR A 68 -5.00 -7.09 -10.86
N LEU A 69 -4.57 -6.43 -9.78
CA LEU A 69 -3.23 -6.65 -9.20
C LEU A 69 -3.01 -8.10 -8.80
N ARG A 70 -3.99 -8.73 -8.12
CA ARG A 70 -3.93 -10.15 -7.77
C ARG A 70 -3.74 -11.07 -8.98
N ASN A 71 -4.40 -10.77 -10.09
CA ASN A 71 -4.35 -11.57 -11.31
C ASN A 71 -3.02 -11.43 -12.04
N VAL A 72 -2.52 -10.20 -12.20
CA VAL A 72 -1.27 -9.94 -12.92
C VAL A 72 -0.03 -10.28 -12.10
N THR A 73 -0.05 -10.19 -10.77
CA THR A 73 1.07 -10.60 -9.94
C THR A 73 1.26 -12.12 -10.03
N ILE A 74 2.46 -12.58 -10.33
CA ILE A 74 2.85 -14.00 -10.35
C ILE A 74 3.28 -14.44 -8.95
N SER A 75 4.03 -13.58 -8.24
CA SER A 75 4.50 -13.85 -6.88
C SER A 75 3.37 -14.24 -5.91
N THR A 76 3.56 -15.34 -5.19
CA THR A 76 2.64 -15.82 -4.14
C THR A 76 3.10 -15.42 -2.74
N GLN A 77 4.40 -15.19 -2.55
CA GLN A 77 4.95 -14.66 -1.31
C GLN A 77 4.90 -13.13 -1.30
N GLN A 78 4.86 -12.56 -0.10
CA GLN A 78 4.92 -11.12 0.11
C GLN A 78 6.24 -10.56 -0.45
N CYS A 79 6.15 -9.49 -1.23
CA CYS A 79 7.26 -8.94 -2.00
C CYS A 79 7.00 -7.46 -2.30
N GLY A 80 7.97 -6.80 -2.94
CA GLY A 80 7.78 -5.48 -3.52
C GLY A 80 7.66 -4.37 -2.47
N GLN A 81 7.89 -4.67 -1.19
CA GLN A 81 7.45 -3.83 -0.06
C GLN A 81 5.95 -3.49 -0.11
N CYS A 82 5.12 -4.34 -0.73
CA CYS A 82 3.73 -4.05 -1.05
C CYS A 82 2.72 -4.62 -0.02
N SER A 83 3.16 -5.44 0.94
CA SER A 83 2.28 -5.96 2.01
C SER A 83 2.39 -5.10 3.25
N TYR A 84 1.23 -4.63 3.70
CA TYR A 84 1.14 -3.68 4.79
C TYR A 84 0.18 -4.14 5.89
N GLN A 85 0.42 -3.63 7.08
CA GLN A 85 -0.47 -3.68 8.23
C GLN A 85 -1.11 -2.31 8.41
N GLN A 86 -2.35 -2.31 8.86
CA GLN A 86 -3.13 -1.11 9.11
C GLN A 86 -3.46 -1.02 10.61
N SER A 87 -3.40 0.19 11.16
CA SER A 87 -3.88 0.54 12.49
C SER A 87 -4.78 1.76 12.41
N CYS A 88 -5.84 1.82 13.20
CA CYS A 88 -6.84 2.87 13.12
C CYS A 88 -6.97 3.61 14.45
N GLY A 89 -6.97 4.93 14.35
CA GLY A 89 -7.13 5.82 15.48
C GLY A 89 -8.57 5.85 15.98
N ARG A 90 -8.74 6.12 17.27
CA ARG A 90 -10.03 6.31 17.94
C ARG A 90 -9.97 7.55 18.80
N GLN A 91 -11.12 8.23 18.93
CA GLN A 91 -11.23 9.50 19.66
C GLN A 91 -10.18 10.49 19.16
N CYS A 92 -10.10 10.65 17.84
CA CYS A 92 -9.12 11.51 17.20
C CYS A 92 -9.65 12.91 16.98
N HIS A 93 -8.74 13.87 16.95
CA HIS A 93 -9.03 15.27 16.70
C HIS A 93 -8.21 15.78 15.52
N ARG A 94 -8.81 16.66 14.72
CA ARG A 94 -8.14 17.29 13.56
C ARG A 94 -7.31 18.52 13.94
N ARG A 95 -7.23 18.84 15.23
CA ARG A 95 -6.53 20.01 15.78
C ARG A 95 -5.40 19.50 16.68
N GLY A 96 -4.20 20.07 16.54
CA GLY A 96 -2.99 19.70 17.25
C GLY A 96 -1.79 20.54 16.77
N ILE A 97 -0.61 20.31 17.34
CA ILE A 97 0.65 20.92 16.85
C ILE A 97 0.86 20.41 15.41
N THR A 98 1.15 21.34 14.49
CA THR A 98 0.99 21.21 13.02
C THR A 98 1.82 20.12 12.36
N ASP A 99 2.80 19.56 13.05
CA ASP A 99 3.90 18.84 12.41
C ASP A 99 3.68 17.31 12.45
N ALA A 100 2.66 16.84 13.20
CA ALA A 100 2.40 15.41 13.43
C ALA A 100 0.90 15.04 13.45
N ILE A 101 0.06 15.70 12.65
CA ILE A 101 -1.38 15.36 12.57
C ILE A 101 -1.60 14.30 11.48
N ASN A 102 -2.18 13.15 11.85
CA ASN A 102 -2.76 12.21 10.89
C ASN A 102 -4.26 12.53 10.69
N PRO A 103 -4.69 13.12 9.56
CA PRO A 103 -6.07 13.51 9.34
C PRO A 103 -6.98 12.36 8.90
N LEU A 104 -6.38 11.24 8.46
CA LEU A 104 -7.09 10.04 8.02
C LEU A 104 -7.45 9.12 9.21
N PHE A 105 -6.74 9.29 10.33
CA PHE A 105 -6.84 8.43 11.50
C PHE A 105 -6.56 6.96 11.16
N VAL A 106 -5.68 6.76 10.18
CA VAL A 106 -5.25 5.47 9.68
C VAL A 106 -3.73 5.50 9.54
N ALA A 107 -3.09 4.52 10.15
CA ALA A 107 -1.65 4.33 10.11
C ALA A 107 -1.33 3.05 9.34
N GLU A 108 -0.27 3.10 8.56
CA GLU A 108 0.22 2.02 7.72
C GLU A 108 1.69 1.73 8.04
N ARG A 109 2.06 0.45 8.00
CA ARG A 109 3.46 0.05 8.00
C ARG A 109 3.64 -1.20 7.16
N ILE A 110 4.85 -1.40 6.66
CA ILE A 110 5.27 -2.67 6.05
C ILE A 110 5.11 -3.78 7.10
N CYS A 111 4.69 -4.96 6.67
CA CYS A 111 4.54 -6.12 7.54
C CYS A 111 5.77 -6.42 8.39
N ALA A 112 5.60 -6.38 9.71
CA ALA A 112 6.64 -6.73 10.66
C ALA A 112 6.99 -8.23 10.55
N GLY A 113 8.29 -8.53 10.59
CA GLY A 113 8.81 -9.91 10.57
C GLY A 113 8.73 -10.61 9.21
N VAL A 114 8.42 -9.88 8.13
CA VAL A 114 8.37 -10.43 6.76
C VAL A 114 9.37 -9.70 5.89
N ASP A 115 10.32 -10.44 5.32
CA ASP A 115 11.19 -9.88 4.28
C ASP A 115 10.42 -9.76 2.97
N GLN A 116 10.27 -8.52 2.50
CA GLN A 116 9.60 -8.17 1.25
C GLN A 116 10.52 -7.38 0.32
N SER A 117 11.83 -7.43 0.55
CA SER A 117 12.82 -6.64 -0.16
C SER A 117 13.00 -7.04 -1.62
N ALA A 118 12.65 -8.27 -2.00
CA ALA A 118 12.65 -8.71 -3.39
C ALA A 118 11.48 -8.09 -4.16
N ALA A 119 11.72 -7.60 -5.38
CA ALA A 119 10.67 -7.08 -6.25
C ALA A 119 9.70 -8.20 -6.64
N CYS A 120 8.41 -7.88 -6.67
CA CYS A 120 7.38 -8.81 -7.10
C CYS A 120 7.51 -9.14 -8.58
N GLU A 121 7.23 -10.38 -8.94
CA GLU A 121 7.04 -10.76 -10.34
C GLU A 121 5.58 -10.56 -10.74
N SER A 122 5.36 -9.96 -11.90
CA SER A 122 4.05 -9.88 -12.55
C SER A 122 4.14 -10.21 -14.03
N GLN A 123 2.99 -10.54 -14.61
CA GLN A 123 2.82 -10.74 -16.05
C GLN A 123 3.32 -9.51 -16.81
N TYR A 124 3.95 -9.75 -17.96
CA TYR A 124 4.36 -8.65 -18.80
C TYR A 124 3.16 -7.94 -19.42
N VAL A 125 3.13 -6.62 -19.28
CA VAL A 125 2.29 -5.70 -20.03
C VAL A 125 3.21 -4.71 -20.72
N GLU A 126 2.77 -4.10 -21.82
CA GLU A 126 3.59 -3.13 -22.56
C GLU A 126 4.13 -2.04 -21.61
N GLY A 127 5.45 -1.86 -21.62
CA GLY A 127 6.15 -0.91 -20.75
C GLY A 127 6.07 -1.22 -19.24
N CYS A 128 5.59 -2.40 -18.83
CA CYS A 128 5.34 -2.77 -17.44
C CYS A 128 4.44 -1.78 -16.67
N LYS A 129 3.58 -1.05 -17.37
CA LYS A 129 2.70 -0.05 -16.78
C LYS A 129 1.46 -0.69 -16.17
N HIS A 130 1.62 -1.32 -15.01
CA HIS A 130 0.49 -1.86 -14.26
C HIS A 130 -0.34 -0.77 -13.55
N TRP A 131 0.24 0.41 -13.32
CA TRP A 131 -0.42 1.55 -12.72
C TRP A 131 0.10 2.88 -13.30
N PRO A 132 -0.76 3.90 -13.50
CA PRO A 132 -2.21 3.76 -13.64
C PRO A 132 -2.56 2.91 -14.87
N ASN A 133 -3.70 2.22 -14.83
CA ASN A 133 -4.17 1.37 -15.93
C ASN A 133 -5.63 1.71 -16.27
N SER A 134 -5.84 2.33 -17.43
CA SER A 134 -7.15 2.76 -17.94
C SER A 134 -8.11 1.60 -18.23
N ASN A 135 -7.61 0.37 -18.32
CA ASN A 135 -8.45 -0.82 -18.52
C ASN A 135 -9.17 -1.26 -17.23
N ILE A 136 -8.77 -0.75 -16.05
CA ILE A 136 -9.43 -1.04 -14.80
C ILE A 136 -10.63 -0.11 -14.65
N LYS A 137 -11.84 -0.67 -14.70
CA LYS A 137 -13.06 0.10 -14.49
C LYS A 137 -13.18 0.54 -13.02
N LEU A 138 -13.23 1.83 -12.77
CA LEU A 138 -13.43 2.41 -11.43
C LEU A 138 -14.80 3.12 -11.34
N PRO A 139 -15.92 2.36 -11.21
CA PRO A 139 -17.24 2.96 -11.14
C PRO A 139 -17.41 3.85 -9.90
N ASN A 140 -18.27 4.85 -9.99
CA ASN A 140 -18.55 5.85 -8.94
C ASN A 140 -17.34 6.72 -8.53
N VAL A 141 -16.27 6.68 -9.31
CA VAL A 141 -15.16 7.65 -9.24
C VAL A 141 -15.49 8.79 -10.18
N THR A 142 -15.47 10.03 -9.67
CA THR A 142 -15.66 11.23 -10.50
C THR A 142 -14.39 11.51 -11.31
N ASP A 143 -14.50 12.24 -12.42
CA ASP A 143 -13.33 12.57 -13.26
C ASP A 143 -12.22 13.27 -12.48
N THR A 144 -12.57 14.22 -11.59
CA THR A 144 -11.60 14.88 -10.71
C THR A 144 -10.88 13.90 -9.78
N MET A 145 -11.59 12.89 -9.27
CA MET A 145 -10.97 11.85 -8.43
C MET A 145 -10.13 10.90 -9.27
N GLN A 146 -10.54 10.59 -10.50
CA GLN A 146 -9.76 9.79 -11.44
C GLN A 146 -8.41 10.45 -11.73
N GLU A 147 -8.39 11.77 -11.98
CA GLU A 147 -7.13 12.51 -12.16
C GLU A 147 -6.20 12.44 -10.95
N ILE A 148 -6.76 12.47 -9.73
CA ILE A 148 -5.98 12.32 -8.50
C ILE A 148 -5.41 10.90 -8.43
N ILE A 149 -6.25 9.88 -8.68
CA ILE A 149 -5.88 8.47 -8.65
C ILE A 149 -4.78 8.18 -9.66
N ASP A 150 -4.90 8.67 -10.89
CA ASP A 150 -3.92 8.43 -11.96
C ASP A 150 -2.55 9.06 -11.67
N LYS A 151 -2.53 10.09 -10.82
CA LYS A 151 -1.30 10.76 -10.35
C LYS A 151 -0.73 10.13 -9.07
N ILE A 152 -1.40 9.15 -8.45
CA ILE A 152 -0.84 8.45 -7.29
C ILE A 152 0.34 7.62 -7.77
N ASP A 153 1.53 7.94 -7.28
CA ASP A 153 2.69 7.09 -7.40
C ASP A 153 2.56 5.89 -6.45
N TYR A 154 1.92 4.82 -6.92
CA TYR A 154 1.60 3.63 -6.13
C TYR A 154 2.58 2.47 -6.37
N LEU A 155 2.90 2.18 -7.63
CA LEU A 155 3.62 0.99 -8.06
C LEU A 155 4.60 1.34 -9.18
N SER A 156 5.87 0.96 -9.02
CA SER A 156 6.91 1.13 -10.02
C SER A 156 7.39 -0.23 -10.49
N CYS A 157 7.46 -0.42 -11.81
CA CYS A 157 7.82 -1.69 -12.41
C CYS A 157 8.84 -1.53 -13.54
N ILE A 158 9.72 -2.51 -13.70
CA ILE A 158 10.68 -2.60 -14.80
C ILE A 158 10.55 -3.95 -15.52
N PRO A 159 10.83 -4.02 -16.84
CA PRO A 159 10.83 -5.28 -17.57
C PRO A 159 12.05 -6.14 -17.21
N GLN A 160 11.87 -7.45 -17.16
CA GLN A 160 12.94 -8.43 -17.07
C GLN A 160 12.69 -9.56 -18.08
N LYS A 161 13.74 -9.92 -18.84
CA LYS A 161 13.74 -11.14 -19.66
C LYS A 161 14.37 -12.29 -18.86
N LYS A 162 13.63 -13.37 -18.68
CA LYS A 162 14.09 -14.58 -18.00
C LYS A 162 15.00 -15.44 -18.90
N PRO A 163 15.78 -16.37 -18.33
CA PRO A 163 16.65 -17.27 -19.11
C PRO A 163 15.90 -18.14 -20.13
N ASP A 164 14.64 -18.47 -19.86
CA ASP A 164 13.75 -19.21 -20.75
C ASP A 164 13.17 -18.37 -21.91
N GLY A 165 13.55 -17.09 -21.99
CA GLY A 165 13.09 -16.15 -23.01
C GLY A 165 11.79 -15.43 -22.67
N THR A 166 11.10 -15.77 -21.57
CA THR A 166 9.86 -15.12 -21.17
C THR A 166 10.11 -13.72 -20.61
N SER A 167 9.21 -12.79 -20.92
CA SER A 167 9.24 -11.44 -20.35
C SER A 167 8.30 -11.37 -19.14
N VAL A 168 8.78 -10.77 -18.06
CA VAL A 168 8.01 -10.46 -16.85
C VAL A 168 8.25 -9.02 -16.43
N CYS A 169 7.42 -8.51 -15.55
CA CYS A 169 7.63 -7.24 -14.88
C CYS A 169 8.07 -7.48 -13.43
N ARG A 170 9.02 -6.66 -12.97
CA ARG A 170 9.48 -6.62 -11.58
C ARG A 170 8.94 -5.36 -10.95
N CYS A 171 8.19 -5.48 -9.86
CA CYS A 171 7.44 -4.36 -9.29
C CYS A 171 7.73 -4.14 -7.80
N CYS A 172 7.77 -2.88 -7.39
CA CYS A 172 7.86 -2.43 -6.01
C CYS A 172 6.83 -1.33 -5.75
N CYS A 173 6.24 -1.33 -4.55
CA CYS A 173 5.31 -0.29 -4.13
C CYS A 173 6.07 0.93 -3.61
N HIS A 174 5.46 2.10 -3.79
CA HIS A 174 5.97 3.35 -3.22
C HIS A 174 6.23 3.18 -1.71
N PRO A 175 7.34 3.72 -1.16
CA PRO A 175 8.33 4.63 -1.77
C PRO A 175 9.48 3.96 -2.55
N TYR A 176 9.35 2.68 -2.89
CA TYR A 176 10.43 1.91 -3.51
C TYR A 176 10.26 1.74 -5.01
N GLU A 177 11.37 1.50 -5.70
CA GLU A 177 11.41 1.05 -7.08
C GLU A 177 12.36 -0.15 -7.24
N PRO A 178 12.15 -1.01 -8.24
CA PRO A 178 13.02 -2.15 -8.48
C PRO A 178 14.38 -1.70 -9.05
N HIS A 179 15.46 -2.21 -8.47
CA HIS A 179 16.80 -2.05 -9.03
C HIS A 179 17.00 -3.00 -10.22
N ALA A 180 17.50 -2.46 -11.34
CA ALA A 180 17.58 -3.15 -12.64
C ALA A 180 18.41 -4.44 -12.66
N THR A 181 19.45 -4.54 -11.83
CA THR A 181 20.31 -5.75 -11.77
C THR A 181 19.91 -6.71 -10.65
N THR A 182 19.76 -6.20 -9.43
CA THR A 182 19.52 -7.04 -8.23
C THR A 182 18.08 -7.50 -8.10
N MET A 183 17.13 -6.85 -8.79
CA MET A 183 15.70 -7.07 -8.65
C MET A 183 15.20 -6.93 -7.20
N LYS A 184 15.91 -6.15 -6.38
CA LYS A 184 15.47 -5.74 -5.05
C LYS A 184 14.80 -4.37 -5.12
N CYS A 185 13.96 -4.09 -4.13
CA CYS A 185 13.32 -2.81 -3.97
C CYS A 185 14.23 -1.84 -3.21
N GLU A 186 14.51 -0.71 -3.84
CA GLU A 186 15.33 0.36 -3.29
C GLU A 186 14.52 1.65 -3.19
N LEU A 187 14.87 2.51 -2.23
CA LEU A 187 14.18 3.79 -2.09
C LEU A 187 14.41 4.64 -3.33
N LYS A 188 13.33 5.23 -3.85
CA LYS A 188 13.40 6.10 -5.01
C LYS A 188 14.41 7.25 -4.78
N PRO A 189 15.28 7.57 -5.76
CA PRO A 189 16.37 8.53 -5.60
C PRO A 189 15.95 9.90 -5.07
N TYR A 190 14.78 10.43 -5.48
CA TYR A 190 14.29 11.72 -5.01
C TYR A 190 13.90 11.74 -3.52
N LEU A 191 13.72 10.57 -2.91
CA LEU A 191 13.51 10.41 -1.47
C LEU A 191 14.83 10.24 -0.72
N ASN A 192 15.91 9.81 -1.39
CA ASN A 192 17.25 9.73 -0.78
C ASN A 192 17.80 11.11 -0.43
N MET A 193 17.40 12.20 -1.11
CA MET A 193 17.75 13.57 -0.72
C MET A 193 17.03 14.04 0.56
N LYS A 194 15.92 13.41 0.93
CA LYS A 194 15.17 13.66 2.18
C LYS A 194 15.42 12.59 3.25
N LYS A 195 16.42 11.72 3.06
CA LYS A 195 16.69 10.57 3.92
C LYS A 195 16.95 10.97 5.38
N GLN A 196 17.43 12.19 5.64
CA GLN A 196 17.57 12.74 6.99
C GLN A 196 16.22 13.04 7.66
N GLU A 197 15.20 13.50 6.95
CA GLU A 197 13.84 13.73 7.50
C GLU A 197 13.08 12.40 7.69
N TYR A 198 13.12 11.51 6.68
CA TYR A 198 12.39 10.23 6.71
C TYR A 198 12.92 9.22 7.75
N LEU A 199 14.24 9.22 8.00
CA LEU A 199 14.81 8.39 9.07
C LEU A 199 14.57 9.00 10.46
N TYR A 200 14.54 10.33 10.58
CA TYR A 200 14.21 10.99 11.86
C TYR A 200 12.79 10.62 12.32
N GLU A 201 11.80 10.67 11.43
CA GLU A 201 10.42 10.30 11.73
C GLU A 201 10.26 8.82 12.10
N ARG A 202 11.02 7.93 11.48
CA ARG A 202 11.00 6.49 11.80
C ARG A 202 11.67 6.16 13.13
N VAL A 203 12.78 6.82 13.46
CA VAL A 203 13.55 6.55 14.68
C VAL A 203 12.86 7.10 15.93
N GLN A 204 12.21 8.26 15.84
CA GLN A 204 11.39 8.77 16.96
C GLN A 204 10.20 7.85 17.28
N SER A 205 9.60 7.19 16.29
CA SER A 205 8.48 6.25 16.53
C SER A 205 8.83 4.92 17.21
N ILE A 206 10.13 4.62 17.39
CA ILE A 206 10.63 3.36 17.99
C ILE A 206 11.23 3.59 19.38
N ALA A 207 11.50 4.85 19.74
CA ALA A 207 12.17 5.22 20.99
C ALA A 207 11.24 5.75 22.09
N ASP A 208 9.94 5.87 21.83
CA ASP A 208 8.87 6.19 22.80
C ASP A 208 7.86 5.04 22.93
#